data_AF-A0A1U9UTA7-F1
#
_entry.id   AF-A0A1U9UTA7-F1
#
_cell.length_a   1.000
_cell.length_b   1.000
_cell.length_c   1.000
_cell.angle_alpha   90.00
_cell.angle_beta   90.00
_cell.angle_gamma   90.00
#
_symmetry.space_group_name_H-M   'P 1'
#
loop_
_entity.id
_entity.type
_entity.pdbx_description
1 polymer ?
#
loop_
_entity_poly.entity_id
_entity_poly.type
_entity_poly.pdbx_seq_one_letter_code
_entity_poly.pdbx_strand_id
1 'polypeptide(L)'
;MSNFRPHDYAEHLRQTGEYVSDRSRLYHWNGVHWEVVSEKFGEAMAYEWLVNSDRVNASPRNANAAHEAAILWVPLLPPVPDDFVIPCTNGYVLISNDEPALIAPRSDWGVQYALSCPYEPAGPHPHRFKQFIERVLPDVEVRQRVQEYAGYTLTADARHQRAQFWMS
;
A
#
# COMPACT_ATOMS: atom_id res chain seq x y z
N MET A 1 -12.33 -38.62 15.02
CA MET A 1 -12.01 -37.21 15.32
C MET A 1 -11.36 -36.64 14.08
N SER A 2 -11.87 -35.52 13.54
CA SER A 2 -11.21 -34.84 12.43
C SER A 2 -10.02 -34.07 12.98
N ASN A 3 -8.83 -34.24 12.38
CA ASN A 3 -7.65 -33.48 12.79
C ASN A 3 -7.67 -32.12 12.09
N PHE A 4 -7.51 -31.04 12.86
CA PHE A 4 -7.40 -29.68 12.33
C PHE A 4 -6.19 -29.55 11.38
N ARG A 5 -6.41 -28.89 10.24
CA ARG A 5 -5.41 -28.65 9.18
C ARG A 5 -5.28 -27.14 8.92
N PRO A 6 -4.34 -26.44 9.57
CA PRO A 6 -4.20 -25.00 9.42
C PRO A 6 -3.86 -24.57 7.99
N HIS A 7 -3.26 -25.48 7.22
CA HIS A 7 -2.84 -25.24 5.85
C HIS A 7 -4.01 -25.09 4.86
N ASP A 8 -5.19 -25.64 5.18
CA ASP A 8 -6.33 -25.59 4.25
C ASP A 8 -6.83 -24.15 4.06
N TYR A 9 -6.80 -23.33 5.12
CA TYR A 9 -7.08 -21.88 5.04
C TYR A 9 -6.00 -21.13 4.25
N ALA A 10 -4.74 -21.46 4.51
CA ALA A 10 -3.61 -20.85 3.81
C ALA A 10 -3.69 -21.10 2.30
N GLU A 11 -4.03 -22.33 1.91
CA GLU A 11 -4.23 -22.71 0.52
C GLU A 11 -5.46 -22.03 -0.10
N HIS A 12 -6.55 -21.88 0.67
CA HIS A 12 -7.71 -21.10 0.24
C HIS A 12 -7.33 -19.65 -0.09
N LEU A 13 -6.57 -18.97 0.78
CA LEU A 13 -6.11 -17.60 0.51
C LEU A 13 -5.17 -17.53 -0.70
N ARG A 14 -4.24 -18.49 -0.84
CA ARG A 14 -3.33 -18.54 -1.99
C ARG A 14 -4.08 -18.64 -3.32
N GLN A 15 -5.19 -19.38 -3.34
CA GLN A 15 -6.00 -19.58 -4.55
C GLN A 15 -6.79 -18.35 -4.98
N THR A 16 -7.05 -17.39 -4.10
CA THR A 16 -7.73 -16.14 -4.50
C THR A 16 -6.82 -15.26 -5.35
N GLY A 17 -5.49 -15.36 -5.18
CA GLY A 17 -4.51 -14.47 -5.82
C GLY A 17 -4.50 -13.04 -5.26
N GLU A 18 -5.25 -12.79 -4.18
CA GLU A 18 -5.39 -11.46 -3.57
C GLU A 18 -4.60 -11.30 -2.27
N TYR A 19 -3.82 -12.31 -1.87
CA TYR A 19 -3.05 -12.30 -0.63
C TYR A 19 -1.58 -12.63 -0.85
N VAL A 20 -0.71 -11.87 -0.20
CA VAL A 20 0.75 -12.06 -0.18
C VAL A 20 1.31 -11.81 1.22
N SER A 21 2.57 -12.14 1.44
CA SER A 21 3.24 -11.96 2.73
C SER A 21 4.72 -11.61 2.60
N ASP A 22 5.25 -10.83 3.55
CA ASP A 22 6.69 -10.63 3.74
C ASP A 22 7.29 -11.65 4.75
N ARG A 23 6.54 -12.71 5.06
CA ARG A 23 6.80 -13.72 6.12
C ARG A 23 6.64 -13.23 7.56
N SER A 24 6.26 -11.98 7.76
CA SER A 24 5.93 -11.42 9.08
C SER A 24 4.49 -10.91 9.16
N ARG A 25 3.95 -10.44 8.04
CA ARG A 25 2.62 -9.85 7.90
C ARG A 25 1.91 -10.43 6.70
N LEU A 26 0.58 -10.42 6.76
CA LEU A 26 -0.28 -10.72 5.64
C LEU A 26 -0.74 -9.42 4.98
N TYR A 27 -0.83 -9.43 3.66
CA TYR A 27 -1.28 -8.31 2.85
C TYR A 27 -2.43 -8.74 1.96
N HIS A 28 -3.41 -7.85 1.75
CA HIS A 28 -4.52 -8.02 0.82
C HIS A 28 -4.46 -6.98 -0.29
N TRP A 29 -4.75 -7.38 -1.53
CA TRP A 29 -4.85 -6.46 -2.65
C TRP A 29 -6.20 -5.75 -2.65
N ASN A 30 -6.21 -4.43 -2.39
CA ASN A 30 -7.46 -3.64 -2.34
C ASN A 30 -7.87 -3.03 -3.69
N GLY A 31 -7.27 -3.48 -4.80
CA GLY A 31 -7.48 -2.92 -6.14
C GLY A 31 -6.48 -1.83 -6.52
N VAL A 32 -5.80 -1.22 -5.54
CA VAL A 32 -4.83 -0.15 -5.77
C VAL A 32 -3.46 -0.47 -5.18
N HIS A 33 -3.37 -1.03 -3.98
CA HIS A 33 -2.10 -1.38 -3.35
C HIS A 33 -2.25 -2.60 -2.42
N TRP A 34 -1.13 -3.14 -1.95
CA TRP A 34 -1.09 -4.18 -0.94
C TRP A 34 -1.29 -3.58 0.45
N GLU A 35 -2.47 -3.78 1.02
CA GLU A 35 -2.85 -3.26 2.32
C GLU A 35 -2.53 -4.29 3.41
N VAL A 36 -1.95 -3.82 4.53
CA VAL A 36 -1.62 -4.69 5.66
C VAL A 36 -2.91 -5.21 6.30
N VAL A 37 -3.05 -6.53 6.36
CA VAL A 37 -4.08 -7.20 7.13
C VAL A 37 -3.64 -7.18 8.59
N SER A 38 -4.37 -6.46 9.45
CA SER A 38 -4.09 -6.49 10.90
C SER A 38 -4.27 -7.91 11.45
N GLU A 39 -3.42 -8.31 12.40
CA GLU A 39 -3.46 -9.65 13.02
C GLU A 39 -4.87 -10.04 13.50
N LYS A 40 -5.53 -9.16 14.26
CA LYS A 40 -6.91 -9.41 14.75
C LYS A 40 -7.92 -9.62 13.61
N PHE A 41 -7.77 -8.89 12.51
CA PHE A 41 -8.66 -9.04 11.37
C PHE A 41 -8.36 -10.34 10.60
N GLY A 42 -7.08 -10.68 10.43
CA GLY A 42 -6.66 -11.95 9.82
C GLY A 42 -7.13 -13.17 10.61
N GLU A 43 -7.03 -13.13 11.93
CA GLU A 43 -7.58 -14.17 12.81
C GLU A 43 -9.11 -14.29 12.69
N ALA A 44 -9.82 -13.16 12.63
CA ALA A 44 -11.27 -13.16 12.47
C ALA A 44 -11.70 -13.77 11.13
N MET A 45 -11.00 -13.45 10.04
CA MET A 45 -11.23 -14.06 8.72
C MET A 45 -10.97 -15.57 8.75
N ALA A 46 -9.88 -16.01 9.39
CA ALA A 46 -9.58 -17.44 9.53
C ALA A 46 -10.68 -18.16 10.34
N TYR A 47 -11.16 -17.53 11.42
CA TYR A 47 -12.26 -18.08 12.21
C TYR A 47 -13.56 -18.20 11.42
N GLU A 48 -13.93 -17.16 10.67
CA GLU A 48 -15.11 -17.16 9.80
C GLU A 48 -15.00 -18.27 8.74
N TRP A 49 -13.85 -18.42 8.11
CA TRP A 49 -13.58 -19.49 7.16
C TRP A 49 -13.75 -20.88 7.82
N LEU A 50 -13.21 -21.09 9.03
CA LEU A 50 -13.37 -22.34 9.77
C LEU A 50 -14.84 -22.63 10.12
N VAL A 51 -15.61 -21.64 10.53
CA VAL A 51 -17.05 -21.81 10.83
C VAL A 51 -17.84 -22.30 9.60
N ASN A 52 -17.40 -21.92 8.41
CA ASN A 52 -18.03 -22.24 7.14
C ASN A 52 -17.52 -23.55 6.50
N SER A 53 -16.26 -23.91 6.72
CA SER A 53 -15.60 -25.05 6.06
C SER A 53 -15.35 -26.26 6.98
N ASP A 54 -15.06 -26.03 8.26
CA ASP A 54 -14.74 -27.05 9.26
C ASP A 54 -15.19 -26.60 10.66
N ARG A 55 -16.51 -26.48 10.83
CA ARG A 55 -17.13 -25.96 12.05
C ARG A 55 -16.74 -26.72 13.32
N VAL A 56 -16.39 -28.01 13.20
CA VAL A 56 -15.96 -28.83 14.34
C VAL A 56 -14.63 -28.34 14.91
N ASN A 57 -13.77 -27.78 14.08
CA ASN A 57 -12.47 -27.23 14.47
C ASN A 57 -12.48 -25.70 14.62
N ALA A 58 -13.64 -25.03 14.47
CA ALA A 58 -13.75 -23.59 14.64
C ALA A 58 -13.50 -23.19 16.11
N SER A 59 -12.34 -22.61 16.36
CA SER A 59 -11.95 -22.06 17.66
C SER A 59 -10.94 -20.94 17.47
N PRO A 60 -10.81 -19.99 18.41
CA PRO A 60 -9.81 -18.92 18.33
C PRO A 60 -8.39 -19.45 18.16
N ARG A 61 -8.04 -20.54 18.87
CA ARG A 61 -6.72 -21.17 18.78
C ARG A 61 -6.43 -21.69 17.37
N ASN A 62 -7.38 -22.36 16.74
CA ASN A 62 -7.21 -22.89 15.39
C ASN A 62 -7.23 -21.77 14.35
N ALA A 63 -8.01 -20.71 14.56
CA ALA A 63 -8.01 -19.53 13.70
C ALA A 63 -6.65 -18.82 13.69
N ASN A 64 -6.04 -18.59 14.86
CA ASN A 64 -4.68 -18.05 14.97
C ASN A 64 -3.66 -18.95 14.25
N ALA A 65 -3.68 -20.26 14.51
CA ALA A 65 -2.77 -21.20 13.84
C ALA A 65 -2.95 -21.25 12.31
N ALA A 66 -4.18 -21.09 11.80
CA ALA A 66 -4.47 -20.98 10.38
C ALA A 66 -3.93 -19.66 9.80
N HIS A 67 -4.13 -18.54 10.50
CA HIS A 67 -3.60 -17.23 10.09
C HIS A 67 -2.06 -17.23 10.00
N GLU A 68 -1.38 -17.76 11.01
CA GLU A 68 0.09 -17.93 11.02
C GLU A 68 0.56 -18.83 9.86
N ALA A 69 -0.14 -19.93 9.61
CA ALA A 69 0.16 -20.79 8.47
C ALA A 69 -0.02 -20.05 7.13
N ALA A 70 -1.00 -19.15 7.02
CA ALA A 70 -1.18 -18.35 5.81
C ALA A 70 -0.02 -17.40 5.57
N ILE A 71 0.46 -16.67 6.57
CA ILE A 71 1.64 -15.77 6.48
C ILE A 71 2.85 -16.54 5.92
N LEU A 72 3.06 -17.78 6.39
CA LEU A 72 4.17 -18.61 5.94
C LEU A 72 3.98 -19.26 4.56
N TRP A 73 2.74 -19.33 4.05
CA TRP A 73 2.42 -20.11 2.85
C TRP A 73 2.10 -19.29 1.60
N VAL A 74 1.37 -18.17 1.75
CA VAL A 74 0.99 -17.34 0.59
C VAL A 74 2.23 -16.83 -0.16
N PRO A 75 2.11 -16.38 -1.42
CA PRO A 75 3.25 -15.87 -2.18
C PRO A 75 3.93 -14.71 -1.46
N LEU A 76 5.21 -14.51 -1.77
CA LEU A 76 5.94 -13.37 -1.24
C LEU A 76 5.38 -12.07 -1.80
N LEU A 77 5.34 -11.03 -0.96
CA LEU A 77 5.07 -9.67 -1.40
C LEU A 77 6.05 -9.31 -2.53
N PRO A 78 5.58 -8.84 -3.69
CA PRO A 78 6.48 -8.47 -4.79
C PRO A 78 7.42 -7.33 -4.37
N PRO A 79 8.55 -7.14 -5.06
CA PRO A 79 9.39 -5.97 -4.84
C PRO A 79 8.66 -4.69 -5.27
N VAL A 80 8.96 -3.57 -4.60
CA VAL A 80 8.62 -2.24 -5.11
C VAL A 80 9.53 -1.97 -6.31
N PRO A 81 9.02 -1.46 -7.45
CA PRO A 81 9.89 -1.10 -8.58
C PRO A 81 10.87 0.00 -8.20
N ASP A 82 12.04 0.01 -8.85
CA ASP A 82 13.04 1.08 -8.68
C ASP A 82 12.59 2.41 -9.31
N ASP A 83 11.58 2.36 -10.18
CA ASP A 83 10.98 3.54 -10.82
C ASP A 83 10.28 4.44 -9.79
N PHE A 84 10.27 5.74 -10.05
CA PHE A 84 9.52 6.71 -9.25
C PHE A 84 8.01 6.53 -9.49
N VAL A 85 7.38 5.78 -8.61
CA VAL A 85 5.94 5.53 -8.59
C VAL A 85 5.30 6.34 -7.47
N ILE A 86 4.30 7.15 -7.80
CA ILE A 86 3.41 7.81 -6.83
C ILE A 86 2.02 7.17 -6.95
N PRO A 87 1.62 6.29 -6.03
CA PRO A 87 0.31 5.65 -6.08
C PRO A 87 -0.80 6.62 -5.61
N CYS A 88 -1.87 6.72 -6.38
CA CYS A 88 -3.06 7.54 -6.14
C CYS A 88 -4.32 6.67 -6.18
N THR A 89 -5.49 7.22 -5.81
CA THR A 89 -6.75 6.44 -5.81
C THR A 89 -7.19 5.98 -7.20
N ASN A 90 -6.74 6.65 -8.27
CA ASN A 90 -7.12 6.37 -9.66
C ASN A 90 -6.02 5.69 -10.48
N GLY A 91 -4.89 5.29 -9.87
CA GLY A 91 -3.78 4.67 -10.57
C GLY A 91 -2.43 5.05 -10.01
N TYR A 92 -1.38 4.69 -10.73
CA TYR A 92 -0.01 5.02 -10.36
C TYR A 92 0.54 6.08 -11.31
N VAL A 93 1.12 7.13 -10.74
CA VAL A 93 1.85 8.14 -11.52
C VAL A 93 3.29 7.68 -11.64
N LEU A 94 3.70 7.34 -12.86
CA LEU A 94 5.10 7.09 -13.21
C LEU A 94 5.77 8.40 -13.55
N ILE A 95 6.84 8.73 -12.83
CA ILE A 95 7.69 9.88 -13.14
C ILE A 95 8.84 9.39 -14.02
N SER A 96 8.73 9.65 -15.33
CA SER A 96 9.78 9.40 -16.31
C SER A 96 10.45 10.71 -16.74
N ASN A 97 11.55 10.64 -17.50
CA ASN A 97 12.29 11.83 -17.96
C ASN A 97 11.47 12.74 -18.89
N ASP A 98 10.42 12.22 -19.53
CA ASP A 98 9.68 12.95 -20.56
C ASP A 98 8.44 13.64 -19.99
N GLU A 99 7.63 12.97 -19.16
CA GLU A 99 6.46 13.53 -18.48
C GLU A 99 5.87 12.53 -17.45
N PRO A 100 5.08 13.00 -16.45
CA PRO A 100 4.32 12.11 -15.57
C PRO A 100 3.21 11.38 -16.34
N ALA A 101 3.15 10.05 -16.21
CA ALA A 101 2.13 9.23 -16.86
C ALA A 101 1.28 8.48 -15.82
N LEU A 102 -0.04 8.56 -15.94
CA LEU A 102 -0.96 7.75 -15.13
C LEU A 102 -1.13 6.37 -15.77
N ILE A 103 -0.82 5.33 -15.01
CA ILE A 103 -1.05 3.93 -15.39
C ILE A 103 -2.04 3.25 -14.43
N ALA A 104 -2.61 2.13 -14.87
CA ALA A 104 -3.44 1.30 -14.01
C ALA A 104 -2.62 0.73 -12.83
N PRO A 105 -3.25 0.50 -11.65
CA PRO A 105 -2.60 -0.20 -10.54
C PRO A 105 -2.08 -1.58 -10.93
N ARG A 106 -0.97 -1.99 -10.30
CA ARG A 106 -0.24 -3.21 -10.62
C ARG A 106 -0.02 -4.06 -9.38
N SER A 107 -0.76 -5.16 -9.26
CA SER A 107 -0.62 -6.09 -8.13
C SER A 107 0.71 -6.84 -8.13
N ASP A 108 1.40 -6.90 -9.27
CA ASP A 108 2.75 -7.44 -9.36
C ASP A 108 3.84 -6.49 -8.82
N TRP A 109 3.45 -5.30 -8.31
CA TRP A 109 4.34 -4.37 -7.63
C TRP A 109 4.04 -4.33 -6.13
N GLY A 110 5.10 -4.35 -5.31
CA GLY A 110 5.04 -4.36 -3.84
C GLY A 110 4.59 -3.06 -3.18
N VAL A 111 3.82 -2.23 -3.89
CA VAL A 111 3.33 -0.94 -3.40
C VAL A 111 2.38 -1.16 -2.23
N GLN A 112 2.64 -0.49 -1.10
CA GLN A 112 1.92 -0.67 0.17
C GLN A 112 1.17 0.59 0.64
N TYR A 113 1.12 1.63 -0.18
CA TYR A 113 0.42 2.86 0.14
C TYR A 113 -0.23 3.45 -1.10
N ALA A 114 -1.19 4.34 -0.90
CA ALA A 114 -1.68 5.26 -1.92
C ALA A 114 -2.05 6.60 -1.29
N LEU A 115 -1.86 7.68 -2.04
CA LEU A 115 -2.42 8.98 -1.70
C LEU A 115 -3.94 8.90 -1.75
N SER A 116 -4.60 9.56 -0.80
CA SER A 116 -6.07 9.57 -0.69
C SER A 116 -6.76 10.47 -1.71
N CYS A 117 -6.07 10.85 -2.79
CA CYS A 117 -6.57 11.72 -3.85
C CYS A 117 -6.25 11.13 -5.24
N PRO A 118 -7.04 11.47 -6.27
CA PRO A 118 -6.73 11.12 -7.64
C PRO A 118 -5.64 12.03 -8.21
N TYR A 119 -4.89 11.52 -9.18
CA TYR A 119 -4.03 12.35 -10.02
C TYR A 119 -4.85 12.96 -11.16
N GLU A 120 -5.04 14.28 -11.12
CA GLU A 120 -5.84 15.05 -12.09
C GLU A 120 -5.08 16.30 -12.56
N PRO A 121 -4.11 16.18 -13.48
CA PRO A 121 -3.29 17.31 -13.91
C PRO A 121 -4.10 18.39 -14.64
N ALA A 122 -5.20 18.01 -15.29
CA ALA A 122 -6.15 18.92 -15.95
C ALA A 122 -7.31 19.36 -15.04
N GLY A 123 -7.26 19.01 -13.75
CA GLY A 123 -8.29 19.35 -12.77
C GLY A 123 -8.34 20.86 -12.44
N PRO A 124 -9.33 21.30 -11.65
CA PRO A 124 -9.46 22.69 -11.25
C PRO A 124 -8.24 23.13 -10.43
N HIS A 125 -7.65 24.27 -10.79
CA HIS A 125 -6.54 24.82 -10.04
C HIS A 125 -6.92 25.07 -8.57
N PRO A 126 -6.08 24.68 -7.59
CA PRO A 126 -6.38 24.85 -6.16
C PRO A 126 -6.13 26.31 -5.74
N HIS A 127 -7.02 27.22 -6.16
CA HIS A 127 -6.86 28.69 -6.03
C HIS A 127 -6.52 29.14 -4.61
N ARG A 128 -7.23 28.62 -3.59
CA ARG A 128 -7.00 28.99 -2.19
C ARG A 128 -5.60 28.58 -1.70
N PHE A 129 -5.17 27.37 -2.07
CA PHE A 129 -3.85 26.87 -1.71
C PHE A 129 -2.76 27.64 -2.44
N LYS A 130 -2.95 27.92 -3.74
CA LYS A 130 -2.04 28.75 -4.54
C LYS A 130 -1.86 30.15 -3.93
N GLN A 131 -2.95 30.83 -3.59
CA GLN A 131 -2.92 32.14 -2.92
C GLN A 131 -2.21 32.09 -1.56
N PHE A 132 -2.46 31.04 -0.77
CA PHE A 132 -1.78 30.84 0.50
C PHE A 132 -0.26 30.69 0.31
N ILE A 133 0.17 29.83 -0.61
CA ILE A 133 1.59 29.62 -0.91
C ILE A 133 2.23 30.89 -1.47
N GLU A 134 1.55 31.61 -2.35
CA GLU A 134 2.02 32.91 -2.89
C GLU A 134 2.19 33.97 -1.80
N ARG A 135 1.37 33.93 -0.75
CA ARG A 135 1.48 34.85 0.40
C ARG A 135 2.62 34.49 1.35
N VAL A 136 2.85 33.20 1.61
CA VAL A 136 3.87 32.73 2.55
C VAL A 136 5.25 32.63 1.89
N LEU A 137 5.30 32.29 0.60
CA LEU A 137 6.49 32.15 -0.24
C LEU A 137 6.35 33.05 -1.48
N PRO A 138 6.50 34.38 -1.30
CA PRO A 138 6.32 35.34 -2.39
C PRO A 138 7.37 35.17 -3.50
N ASP A 139 8.57 34.75 -3.14
CA ASP A 139 9.66 34.44 -4.07
C ASP A 139 9.34 33.15 -4.85
N VAL A 140 9.39 33.26 -6.18
CA VAL A 140 9.09 32.15 -7.10
C VAL A 140 10.16 31.06 -7.08
N GLU A 141 11.44 31.40 -6.94
CA GLU A 141 12.54 30.44 -6.92
C GLU A 141 12.49 29.62 -5.63
N VAL A 142 12.23 30.29 -4.50
CA VAL A 142 12.03 29.59 -3.20
C VAL A 142 10.83 28.66 -3.28
N ARG A 143 9.72 29.11 -3.89
CA ARG A 143 8.51 28.29 -4.04
C ARG A 143 8.74 27.07 -4.91
N GLN A 144 9.43 27.21 -6.04
CA GLN A 144 9.81 26.10 -6.91
C GLN A 144 10.67 25.08 -6.15
N ARG A 145 11.63 25.57 -5.35
CA ARG A 145 12.49 24.71 -4.52
C ARG A 145 11.70 23.97 -3.44
N VAL A 146 10.77 24.64 -2.76
CA VAL A 146 9.88 24.01 -1.77
C VAL A 146 8.99 22.95 -2.42
N GLN A 147 8.45 23.23 -3.60
CA GLN A 147 7.63 22.27 -4.35
C GLN A 147 8.42 21.01 -4.73
N GLU A 148 9.66 21.18 -5.22
CA GLU A 148 10.56 20.07 -5.52
C GLU A 148 10.80 19.18 -4.29
N TYR A 149 11.08 19.78 -3.13
CA TYR A 149 11.28 19.03 -1.89
C TYR A 149 10.02 18.35 -1.37
N ALA A 150 8.87 19.01 -1.48
CA ALA A 150 7.58 18.38 -1.18
C ALA A 150 7.32 17.19 -2.12
N GLY A 151 7.78 17.25 -3.37
CA GLY A 151 7.73 16.11 -4.30
C GLY A 151 8.49 14.89 -3.79
N TYR A 152 9.69 15.08 -3.22
CA TYR A 152 10.48 13.94 -2.69
C TYR A 152 9.82 13.21 -1.51
N THR A 153 8.89 13.84 -0.80
CA THR A 153 8.14 13.14 0.26
C THR A 153 7.10 12.17 -0.30
N LEU A 154 6.78 12.29 -1.60
CA LEU A 154 5.84 11.40 -2.30
C LEU A 154 6.55 10.19 -2.91
N THR A 155 7.89 10.19 -2.93
CA THR A 155 8.72 9.12 -3.50
C THR A 155 9.24 8.19 -2.41
N ALA A 156 9.35 6.89 -2.71
CA ALA A 156 9.93 5.90 -1.80
C ALA A 156 11.46 6.07 -1.58
N ASP A 157 12.13 6.87 -2.41
CA ASP A 157 13.57 7.10 -2.32
C ASP A 157 13.92 8.21 -1.32
N ALA A 158 14.43 7.81 -0.16
CA ALA A 158 14.89 8.73 0.89
C ALA A 158 16.29 9.31 0.64
N ARG A 159 17.04 8.90 -0.41
CA ARG A 159 18.40 9.40 -0.68
C ARG A 159 18.44 10.91 -0.92
N HIS A 160 17.32 11.48 -1.39
CA HIS A 160 17.15 12.92 -1.61
C HIS A 160 16.46 13.64 -0.45
N GLN A 161 15.97 12.91 0.55
CA GLN A 161 15.38 13.47 1.77
C GLN A 161 16.48 13.95 2.72
N ARG A 162 16.99 15.16 2.49
CA ARG A 162 17.95 15.83 3.38
C ARG A 162 17.20 16.67 4.41
N ALA A 163 17.61 16.57 5.68
CA ALA A 163 17.19 17.51 6.71
C ALA A 163 17.61 18.94 6.33
N GLN A 164 16.69 19.89 6.46
CA GLN A 164 16.94 21.29 6.11
C GLN A 164 16.63 22.20 7.28
N PHE A 165 17.58 23.10 7.55
CA PHE A 165 17.38 24.21 8.47
C PHE A 165 16.91 25.42 7.68
N TRP A 166 15.66 25.80 7.91
CA TRP A 166 15.09 27.04 7.41
C TRP A 166 15.56 28.15 8.34
N MET A 167 16.70 28.77 8.02
CA MET A 167 17.22 29.89 8.78
C MET A 167 16.63 31.19 8.22
N SER A 168 15.98 31.96 9.09
CA SER A 168 15.40 33.28 8.81
C SER A 168 16.44 34.39 8.93
#